data_AF-A0A1A2BKB3-F1
#
_entry.id   AF-A0A1A2BKB3-F1
#
_cell.length_a   1.000
_cell.length_b   1.000
_cell.length_c   1.000
_cell.angle_alpha   90.00
_cell.angle_beta   90.00
_cell.angle_gamma   90.00
#
_symmetry.space_group_name_H-M   'P 1'
#
loop_
_entity.id
_entity.type
_entity.pdbx_description
1 polymer ?
#
loop_
_entity_poly.entity_id
_entity_poly.type
_entity_poly.pdbx_seq_one_letter_code
_entity_poly.pdbx_strand_id
1 'polypeptide(L)'
;MGIVAPIAEARRAEPRDDLVSMLVTEEYADDDGSRHRLSDGEVQLFSLLLLAAGSGTTWKQSFITMLTLLQRPDWLARLTADPTLVRGFVGETVRWMPIDPAFARFATRDTERCQGSRLLSRRCASPNQRRWGKWQSGAAIGRSG
;
A
#
# COMPACT_ATOMS: atom_id res chain seq x y z
N MET A 1 16.25 -15.44 -18.92
CA MET A 1 16.19 -14.04 -19.37
C MET A 1 14.86 -13.47 -18.88
N GLY A 2 14.90 -12.55 -17.92
CA GLY A 2 13.70 -12.02 -17.25
C GLY A 2 12.94 -11.01 -18.10
N ILE A 3 11.65 -10.79 -17.81
CA ILE A 3 10.76 -9.92 -18.59
C ILE A 3 11.17 -8.43 -18.57
N VAL A 4 11.93 -7.99 -17.57
CA VAL A 4 12.33 -6.58 -17.42
C VAL A 4 13.67 -6.29 -18.08
N ALA A 5 14.55 -7.28 -18.20
CA ALA A 5 15.89 -7.12 -18.78
C ALA A 5 15.90 -6.40 -20.16
N PRO A 6 15.11 -6.80 -21.17
CA PRO A 6 15.11 -6.10 -22.46
C PRO A 6 14.55 -4.67 -22.36
N ILE A 7 13.65 -4.40 -21.40
CA ILE A 7 13.10 -3.07 -21.16
C ILE A 7 14.16 -2.17 -20.51
N ALA A 8 14.87 -2.69 -19.52
CA ALA A 8 15.95 -1.97 -18.84
C ALA A 8 17.08 -1.60 -19.81
N GLU A 9 17.48 -2.53 -20.68
CA GLU A 9 18.49 -2.26 -21.73
C GLU A 9 18.03 -1.15 -22.69
N ALA A 10 16.79 -1.23 -23.18
CA ALA A 10 16.22 -0.18 -24.03
C ALA A 10 16.18 1.19 -23.31
N ARG A 11 15.86 1.22 -22.01
CA ARG A 11 15.82 2.47 -21.22
C ARG A 11 17.19 3.04 -20.86
N ARG A 12 18.25 2.25 -20.92
CA ARG A 12 19.63 2.75 -20.81
C ARG A 12 20.09 3.43 -22.09
N ALA A 13 19.73 2.86 -23.24
CA ALA A 13 20.04 3.45 -24.53
C ALA A 13 19.22 4.72 -24.79
N GLU A 14 17.93 4.70 -24.44
CA GLU A 14 17.01 5.81 -24.65
C GLU A 14 16.10 6.01 -23.41
N PRO A 15 16.54 6.83 -22.44
CA PRO A 15 15.75 7.15 -21.25
C PRO A 15 14.43 7.84 -21.58
N ARG A 16 13.38 7.56 -20.79
CA ARG A 16 12.03 8.13 -20.88
C ARG A 16 11.57 8.60 -19.51
N ASP A 17 10.42 9.28 -19.47
CA ASP A 17 9.75 9.66 -18.22
C ASP A 17 8.97 8.46 -17.64
N ASP A 18 9.70 7.43 -17.20
CA ASP A 18 9.13 6.26 -16.53
C ASP A 18 10.01 5.72 -15.39
N LEU A 19 9.40 4.89 -14.53
CA LEU A 19 10.07 4.31 -13.36
C LEU A 19 11.29 3.47 -13.73
N VAL A 20 11.27 2.76 -14.87
CA VAL A 20 12.38 1.89 -15.27
C VAL A 20 13.57 2.74 -15.70
N SER A 21 13.33 3.84 -16.41
CA SER A 21 14.36 4.83 -16.72
C SER A 21 15.00 5.38 -15.46
N MET A 22 14.21 5.82 -14.47
CA MET A 22 14.76 6.27 -13.19
C MET A 22 15.63 5.19 -12.52
N LEU A 23 15.17 3.93 -12.51
CA LEU A 23 15.92 2.82 -11.90
C LEU A 23 17.27 2.53 -12.58
N VAL A 24 17.40 2.79 -13.88
CA VAL A 24 18.64 2.48 -14.63
C VAL A 24 19.58 3.68 -14.79
N THR A 25 19.11 4.91 -14.61
CA THR A 25 19.92 6.13 -14.79
C THR A 25 20.41 6.75 -13.49
N GLU A 26 19.66 6.61 -12.40
CA GLU A 26 19.94 7.31 -11.14
C GLU A 26 21.08 6.68 -10.33
N GLU A 27 21.74 7.51 -9.53
CA GLU A 27 22.72 7.10 -8.52
C GLU A 27 22.12 7.23 -7.13
N TYR A 28 22.14 6.12 -6.39
CA TYR A 28 21.58 5.98 -5.06
C TYR A 28 22.68 6.17 -4.02
N ALA A 29 22.37 6.89 -2.95
CA ALA A 29 23.28 7.06 -1.82
C ALA A 29 22.96 6.02 -0.75
N ASP A 30 23.98 5.28 -0.32
CA ASP A 30 23.91 4.39 0.83
C ASP A 30 24.08 5.15 2.15
N ASP A 31 23.73 4.50 3.27
CA ASP A 31 23.82 5.07 4.62
C ASP A 31 25.25 5.49 5.01
N ASP A 32 26.27 4.91 4.36
CA ASP A 32 27.69 5.25 4.54
C ASP A 32 28.16 6.41 3.65
N GLY A 33 27.27 6.97 2.83
CA GLY A 33 27.55 8.07 1.90
C GLY A 33 28.16 7.62 0.58
N SER A 34 28.37 6.31 0.36
CA SER A 34 28.77 5.79 -0.95
C SER A 34 27.62 5.93 -1.96
N ARG A 35 27.96 6.09 -3.24
CA ARG A 35 26.97 6.16 -4.33
C ARG A 35 27.12 4.97 -5.25
N HIS A 36 26.01 4.30 -5.53
CA HIS A 36 25.98 3.18 -6.45
C HIS A 36 24.83 3.29 -7.45
N ARG A 37 24.94 2.55 -8.54
CA ARG A 37 23.85 2.32 -9.49
C ARG A 37 23.31 0.92 -9.27
N LEU A 38 22.02 0.74 -9.44
CA LEU A 38 21.41 -0.58 -9.34
C LEU A 38 21.97 -1.50 -10.43
N SER A 39 22.36 -2.70 -10.02
CA SER A 39 22.72 -3.78 -10.93
C SER A 39 21.49 -4.24 -11.73
N ASP A 40 21.73 -4.96 -12.84
CA ASP A 40 20.65 -5.55 -13.64
C ASP A 40 19.70 -6.43 -12.81
N GLY A 41 20.26 -7.17 -11.86
CA GLY A 41 19.50 -8.01 -10.94
C GLY A 41 18.61 -7.20 -10.01
N GLU A 42 19.11 -6.09 -9.48
CA GLU A 42 18.34 -5.20 -8.60
C GLU A 42 17.26 -4.46 -9.36
N VAL A 43 17.53 -3.93 -10.56
CA VAL A 43 16.52 -3.30 -11.42
C VAL A 43 15.39 -4.29 -11.72
N GLN A 44 15.73 -5.54 -12.06
CA GLN A 44 14.75 -6.60 -12.31
C GLN A 44 13.94 -6.94 -11.05
N LEU A 45 14.59 -7.03 -9.88
CA LEU A 45 13.93 -7.31 -8.60
C LEU A 45 12.97 -6.18 -8.18
N PHE A 46 13.43 -4.93 -8.21
CA PHE A 46 12.62 -3.76 -7.86
C PHE A 46 11.44 -3.58 -8.80
N SER A 47 11.65 -3.78 -10.10
CA SER A 47 10.56 -3.70 -11.09
C SER A 47 9.48 -4.76 -10.84
N LEU A 48 9.87 -5.99 -10.50
CA LEU A 48 8.92 -7.05 -10.14
C LEU A 48 8.22 -6.77 -8.80
N LEU A 49 8.94 -6.24 -7.82
CA LEU A 49 8.38 -5.83 -6.54
C LEU A 49 7.29 -4.77 -6.72
N LEU A 50 7.57 -3.73 -7.52
CA LEU A 50 6.60 -2.66 -7.82
C LEU A 50 5.37 -3.19 -8.55
N LEU A 51 5.58 -4.07 -9.53
CA LEU A 51 4.48 -4.70 -10.27
C LEU A 51 3.59 -5.53 -9.34
N ALA A 52 4.18 -6.36 -8.47
CA ALA A 52 3.43 -7.19 -7.54
C ALA A 52 2.71 -6.36 -6.46
N ALA A 53 3.40 -5.38 -5.86
CA ALA A 53 2.85 -4.52 -4.81
C ALA A 53 1.69 -3.65 -5.31
N GLY A 54 1.82 -3.07 -6.52
CA GLY A 54 0.83 -2.17 -7.10
C GLY A 54 -0.37 -2.88 -7.72
N SER A 55 -0.19 -4.06 -8.31
CA SER A 55 -1.27 -4.77 -9.02
C SER A 55 -2.29 -5.37 -8.06
N GLY A 56 -1.83 -6.19 -7.10
CA GLY A 56 -2.73 -6.98 -6.26
C GLY A 56 -3.56 -6.17 -5.27
N THR A 57 -2.96 -5.14 -4.67
CA THR A 57 -3.60 -4.35 -3.60
C THR A 57 -4.58 -3.34 -4.16
N THR A 58 -4.15 -2.56 -5.16
CA THR A 58 -4.95 -1.52 -5.80
C THR A 58 -6.19 -2.10 -6.46
N TRP A 59 -6.04 -3.19 -7.23
CA TRP A 59 -7.17 -3.84 -7.90
C TRP A 59 -8.25 -4.27 -6.90
N LYS A 60 -7.86 -5.01 -5.86
CA LYS A 60 -8.79 -5.48 -4.84
C LYS A 60 -9.46 -4.34 -4.07
N GLN A 61 -8.70 -3.28 -3.73
CA GLN A 61 -9.27 -2.11 -3.07
C GLN A 61 -10.28 -1.38 -3.96
N SER A 62 -10.04 -1.31 -5.27
CA SER A 62 -11.00 -0.76 -6.23
C SER A 62 -12.30 -1.56 -6.25
N PHE A 63 -12.22 -2.90 -6.23
CA PHE A 63 -13.42 -3.75 -6.16
C PHE A 63 -14.22 -3.55 -4.88
N ILE A 64 -13.55 -3.42 -3.73
CA ILE A 64 -14.22 -3.10 -2.45
C ILE A 64 -14.96 -1.77 -2.56
N THR A 65 -14.31 -0.76 -3.16
CA THR A 65 -14.90 0.57 -3.37
C THR A 65 -16.12 0.52 -4.28
N MET A 66 -16.03 -0.19 -5.41
CA MET A 66 -17.14 -0.36 -6.34
C MET A 66 -18.31 -1.14 -5.70
N LEU A 67 -18.01 -2.24 -5.01
CA LEU A 67 -19.03 -3.02 -4.32
C LEU A 67 -19.77 -2.19 -3.27
N THR A 68 -19.04 -1.35 -2.52
CA THR A 68 -19.63 -0.43 -1.54
C THR A 68 -20.63 0.53 -2.20
N LEU A 69 -20.28 1.09 -3.36
CA LEU A 69 -21.17 1.98 -4.11
C LEU A 69 -22.41 1.27 -4.66
N LEU A 70 -22.25 0.04 -5.15
CA LEU A 70 -23.37 -0.77 -5.65
C LEU A 70 -24.35 -1.17 -4.54
N GLN A 71 -23.86 -1.39 -3.33
CA GLN A 71 -24.69 -1.65 -2.15
C GLN A 71 -25.34 -0.39 -1.58
N ARG A 72 -24.84 0.81 -1.94
CA ARG A 72 -25.24 2.12 -1.40
C ARG A 72 -25.53 3.11 -2.54
N PRO A 73 -26.64 2.93 -3.26
CA PRO A 73 -26.98 3.80 -4.40
C PRO A 73 -27.19 5.27 -4.00
N ASP A 74 -27.54 5.54 -2.73
CA ASP A 74 -27.58 6.89 -2.15
C ASP A 74 -26.22 7.57 -2.17
N TRP A 75 -25.15 6.84 -1.89
CA TRP A 75 -23.79 7.36 -1.92
C TRP A 75 -23.29 7.55 -3.34
N LEU A 76 -23.62 6.62 -4.23
CA LEU A 76 -23.31 6.75 -5.66
C LEU A 76 -23.95 8.01 -6.24
N ALA A 77 -25.24 8.26 -5.99
CA ALA A 77 -25.93 9.45 -6.47
C ALA A 77 -25.27 10.75 -5.96
N ARG A 78 -24.85 10.78 -4.69
CA ARG A 78 -24.13 11.94 -4.11
C ARG A 78 -22.79 12.18 -4.78
N LEU A 79 -22.01 11.13 -5.04
CA LEU A 79 -20.72 11.24 -5.72
C LEU A 79 -20.85 11.62 -7.20
N THR A 80 -21.93 11.18 -7.86
CA THR A 80 -22.25 11.61 -9.22
C THR A 80 -22.65 13.09 -9.27
N ALA A 81 -23.40 13.56 -8.28
CA ALA A 81 -23.79 14.97 -8.18
C ALA A 81 -22.62 15.90 -7.82
N ASP A 82 -21.66 15.42 -7.02
CA ASP A 82 -20.48 16.17 -6.61
C ASP A 82 -19.20 15.30 -6.66
N PRO A 83 -18.46 15.33 -7.79
CA PRO A 83 -17.21 14.59 -7.95
C PRO A 83 -16.09 15.01 -6.99
N THR A 84 -16.19 16.18 -6.34
CA THR A 84 -15.16 16.64 -5.38
C THR A 84 -15.09 15.72 -4.15
N LEU A 85 -16.18 14.99 -3.86
CA LEU A 85 -16.29 14.04 -2.76
C LEU A 85 -15.52 12.73 -2.99
N VAL A 86 -15.15 12.41 -4.24
CA VAL A 86 -14.52 11.13 -4.61
C VAL A 86 -13.23 10.88 -3.84
N ARG A 87 -12.36 11.89 -3.71
CA ARG A 87 -11.09 11.75 -2.98
C ARG A 87 -11.31 11.38 -1.52
N GLY A 88 -12.27 12.03 -0.86
CA GLY A 88 -12.63 11.73 0.53
C GLY A 88 -13.24 10.34 0.67
N PHE A 89 -14.14 9.96 -0.26
CA PHE A 89 -14.78 8.66 -0.27
C PHE A 89 -13.80 7.49 -0.45
N VAL A 90 -12.84 7.61 -1.38
CA VAL A 90 -11.79 6.60 -1.56
C VAL A 90 -10.94 6.46 -0.30
N GLY A 91 -10.53 7.57 0.30
CA GLY A 91 -9.77 7.56 1.55
C GLY A 91 -10.53 6.88 2.69
N GLU A 92 -11.83 7.15 2.79
CA GLU A 92 -12.70 6.53 3.79
C GLU A 92 -12.89 5.04 3.53
N THR A 93 -12.97 4.62 2.27
CA THR A 93 -13.11 3.20 1.92
C THR A 93 -11.87 2.39 2.30
N VAL A 94 -10.67 2.95 2.09
CA VAL A 94 -9.41 2.35 2.53
C VAL A 94 -9.36 2.27 4.06
N ARG A 95 -9.92 3.26 4.77
CA ARG A 95 -9.98 3.23 6.24
C ARG A 95 -10.98 2.20 6.76
N TRP A 96 -12.16 2.13 6.16
CA TRP A 96 -13.29 1.33 6.64
C TRP A 96 -13.12 -0.16 6.30
N MET A 97 -12.67 -0.46 5.08
CA MET A 97 -12.49 -1.81 4.59
C MET A 97 -11.17 -1.92 3.82
N PRO A 98 -10.02 -1.89 4.55
CA PRO A 98 -8.70 -2.04 3.93
C PRO A 98 -8.50 -3.47 3.41
N ILE A 99 -7.88 -3.60 2.24
CA ILE A 99 -7.56 -4.92 1.68
C ILE A 99 -6.54 -5.71 2.50
N ASP A 100 -5.51 -5.03 3.03
CA ASP A 100 -4.45 -5.64 3.85
C ASP A 100 -4.36 -4.93 5.21
N PRO A 101 -5.19 -5.32 6.19
CA PRO A 101 -5.32 -4.62 7.47
C PRO A 101 -4.12 -4.76 8.41
N ALA A 102 -3.24 -5.73 8.15
CA ALA A 102 -2.17 -6.07 9.07
C ALA A 102 -0.94 -6.60 8.33
N PHE A 103 0.21 -6.03 8.68
CA PHE A 103 1.51 -6.55 8.30
C PHE A 103 2.23 -7.04 9.55
N ALA A 104 2.86 -8.22 9.43
CA ALA A 104 3.65 -8.76 10.51
C ALA A 104 4.93 -7.92 10.73
N ARG A 105 5.43 -7.95 11.96
CA ARG A 105 6.73 -7.39 12.34
C ARG A 105 7.47 -8.42 13.17
N PHE A 106 8.77 -8.53 12.97
CA PHE A 106 9.65 -9.39 13.76
C PHE A 106 10.43 -8.54 14.78
N ALA A 107 10.43 -8.96 16.04
CA ALA A 107 11.25 -8.33 17.07
C ALA A 107 12.72 -8.75 16.91
N THR A 108 13.62 -7.80 16.73
CA THR A 108 15.08 -8.02 16.63
C THR A 108 15.73 -8.28 17.98
N ARG A 109 15.09 -7.84 19.06
CA ARG A 109 15.45 -8.09 20.46
C ARG A 109 14.17 -8.18 21.30
N ASP A 110 14.27 -8.78 22.47
CA ASP A 110 13.17 -8.84 23.41
C ASP A 110 12.66 -7.43 23.73
N THR A 111 11.35 -7.24 23.65
CA THR A 111 10.70 -5.95 23.88
C THR A 111 9.30 -6.13 24.47
N GLU A 112 8.86 -5.15 25.24
CA GLU A 112 7.51 -5.13 25.79
C GLU A 112 6.56 -4.39 24.83
N ARG A 113 5.40 -4.99 24.58
CA ARG A 113 4.36 -4.35 23.76
C ARG A 113 3.48 -3.47 24.65
N CYS A 114 2.84 -2.44 24.08
CA CYS A 114 1.92 -1.52 24.79
C CYS A 114 0.67 -2.17 25.43
N GLN A 115 0.59 -3.50 25.51
CA GLN A 115 -0.46 -4.26 26.20
C GLN A 115 0.13 -5.25 27.24
N GLY A 116 1.36 -5.01 27.71
CA GLY A 116 1.99 -5.80 28.79
C GLY A 116 2.50 -7.19 28.38
N SER A 117 2.26 -7.63 27.15
CA SER A 117 2.80 -8.89 26.65
C SER A 117 4.27 -8.73 26.24
N ARG A 118 5.16 -9.56 26.80
CA ARG A 118 6.57 -9.64 26.38
C ARG A 118 6.67 -10.35 25.02
N LEU A 119 7.27 -9.67 24.04
CA LEU A 119 7.61 -10.25 22.75
C LEU A 119 9.05 -10.76 22.82
N LEU A 120 9.23 -12.06 22.70
CA LEU A 120 10.54 -12.69 22.56
C LEU A 120 11.10 -12.41 21.16
N SER A 121 12.43 -12.30 21.06
CA SER A 121 13.13 -12.16 19.79
C SER A 121 12.69 -13.25 18.81
N ARG A 122 12.54 -12.87 17.53
CA ARG A 122 12.05 -13.72 16.42
C ARG A 122 10.57 -14.13 16.47
N ARG A 123 9.75 -13.63 17.41
CA ARG A 123 8.28 -13.79 17.32
C ARG A 123 7.61 -12.66 16.54
N CYS A 124 6.56 -13.02 15.80
CA CYS A 124 5.73 -12.10 15.02
C CYS A 124 4.68 -11.41 15.88
N ALA A 125 4.56 -10.10 15.69
CA ALA A 125 3.65 -9.26 16.45
C ALA A 125 2.41 -8.90 15.60
N SER A 126 1.37 -9.76 15.57
CA SER A 126 0.11 -9.43 14.87
C SER A 126 -0.60 -8.22 15.49
N PRO A 127 -1.05 -7.22 14.73
CA PRO A 127 -1.89 -6.13 15.23
C PRO A 127 -3.30 -6.64 15.60
N ASN A 128 -3.69 -6.42 16.85
CA ASN A 128 -4.94 -6.85 17.49
C ASN A 128 -6.19 -6.26 16.79
N GLN A 129 -7.09 -7.10 16.26
CA GLN A 129 -8.35 -6.73 15.56
C GLN A 129 -9.42 -6.04 16.45
N ARG A 130 -9.20 -5.83 17.75
CA ARG A 130 -10.24 -5.40 18.70
C ARG A 130 -10.76 -3.96 18.52
N ARG A 131 -10.06 -3.07 17.82
CA ARG A 131 -10.50 -1.67 17.67
C ARG A 131 -11.69 -1.50 16.71
N TRP A 132 -11.99 -2.51 15.90
CA TRP A 132 -12.97 -2.43 14.79
C TRP A 132 -14.39 -2.87 15.18
N GLY A 133 -14.58 -3.52 16.34
CA GLY A 133 -15.89 -4.04 16.76
C GLY A 133 -16.90 -2.97 17.24
N LYS A 134 -16.46 -1.74 17.53
CA LYS A 134 -17.35 -0.69 18.10
C LYS A 134 -18.23 0.04 17.10
N TRP A 135 -18.03 -0.17 15.78
CA TRP A 135 -18.78 0.53 14.73
C TRP A 135 -19.76 -0.37 13.96
N GLN A 136 -19.78 -1.68 14.22
CA GLN A 136 -20.74 -2.61 13.61
C GLN A 136 -22.17 -2.45 14.17
N SER A 137 -22.38 -1.65 15.22
CA SER A 137 -23.68 -1.47 15.87
C SER A 137 -24.50 -0.27 15.36
N GLY A 138 -24.15 0.35 14.23
CA GLY A 138 -25.02 1.31 13.54
C GLY A 138 -25.34 2.62 14.29
N ALA A 139 -24.62 2.96 15.36
CA ALA A 139 -24.93 4.10 16.22
C ALA A 139 -23.88 5.21 16.10
N ALA A 140 -23.81 5.90 14.96
CA ALA A 140 -23.09 7.18 14.85
C ALA A 140 -23.37 7.90 13.51
N ILE A 141 -24.65 8.18 13.24
CA ILE A 141 -25.03 9.35 12.43
C ILE A 141 -26.12 10.06 13.23
N GLY A 142 -25.74 11.07 14.00
CA GLY A 142 -26.65 11.79 14.88
C GLY A 142 -26.02 13.00 15.56
N ARG A 143 -26.21 14.16 14.92
CA ARG A 143 -26.27 15.54 15.47
C ARG A 143 -25.02 16.11 16.14
N SER A 144 -24.40 17.06 15.45
CA SER A 144 -23.98 18.36 16.02
C SER A 144 -24.76 19.40 15.21
N GLY A 145 -25.55 20.30 15.79
CA GLY A 145 -25.20 21.13 16.93
C GLY A 145 -24.50 22.35 16.37
#